data_AF-A7I5C1-F1
#
_entry.id   AF-A7I5C1-F1
#
_cell.length_a   1.000
_cell.length_b   1.000
_cell.length_c   1.000
_cell.angle_alpha   90.00
_cell.angle_beta   90.00
_cell.angle_gamma   90.00
#
_symmetry.space_group_name_H-M   'P 1'
#
loop_
_entity.id
_entity.type
_entity.pdbx_description
1 polymer ?
#
loop_
_entity_poly.entity_id
_entity_poly.type
_entity_poly.pdbx_seq_one_letter_code
_entity_poly.pdbx_strand_id
1 'polypeptide(L)'
;MEPKTETTPSDDGIPRPVARVTGLYRGTFAGLVPLTESTPLTQDQVRRYPVFYELDLNHAYANENLIIDLIYDNLSPIRLQDLYRGTDLPRGVRFWPDWFNIPPYDEMHDIDGRRVYPRAPGLHTVQIRAACRKLAQIGRSRDFSLENGGSTSPVFTFRIAEETNV
;
A
#
# COMPACT_ATOMS: atom_id res chain seq x y z
N MET A 1 -34.91 -16.17 27.82
CA MET A 1 -34.80 -15.20 26.70
C MET A 1 -33.74 -14.21 27.11
N GLU A 2 -32.52 -14.38 26.62
CA GLU A 2 -31.45 -13.40 26.81
C GLU A 2 -31.60 -12.29 25.76
N PRO A 3 -31.37 -11.02 26.10
CA PRO A 3 -31.43 -9.95 25.11
C PRO A 3 -30.18 -9.99 24.24
N LYS A 4 -30.39 -10.06 22.92
CA LYS A 4 -29.36 -9.85 21.91
C LYS A 4 -28.79 -8.45 22.06
N THR A 5 -27.50 -8.34 22.30
CA THR A 5 -26.75 -7.09 22.23
C THR A 5 -26.80 -6.58 20.79
N GLU A 6 -27.58 -5.53 20.58
CA GLU A 6 -27.72 -4.82 19.33
C GLU A 6 -26.46 -3.98 19.13
N THR A 7 -25.62 -4.39 18.18
CA THR A 7 -24.42 -3.66 17.78
C THR A 7 -24.84 -2.31 17.18
N THR A 8 -24.54 -1.23 17.87
CA THR A 8 -24.74 0.14 17.41
C THR A 8 -24.07 0.36 16.06
N PRO A 9 -24.75 0.93 15.04
CA PRO A 9 -24.06 1.44 13.87
C PRO A 9 -23.27 2.69 14.32
N SER A 10 -21.96 2.74 14.07
CA SER A 10 -21.21 3.99 14.28
C SER A 10 -21.62 4.98 13.18
N ASP A 11 -22.64 5.77 13.49
CA ASP A 11 -23.18 6.84 12.67
C ASP A 11 -22.36 8.12 12.90
N ASP A 12 -21.09 8.09 12.49
CA ASP A 12 -20.37 9.30 12.14
C ASP A 12 -20.46 9.35 10.61
N GLY A 13 -21.20 10.29 10.03
CA GLY A 13 -21.40 10.45 8.58
C GLY A 13 -20.12 10.73 7.76
N ILE A 14 -18.95 10.36 8.28
CA ILE A 14 -17.67 10.32 7.59
C ILE A 14 -17.66 9.04 6.72
N PRO A 15 -17.57 9.17 5.38
CA PRO A 15 -17.42 8.03 4.50
C PRO A 15 -16.22 7.20 4.95
N ARG A 16 -16.46 5.95 5.35
CA ARG A 16 -15.36 5.03 5.67
C ARG A 16 -14.59 4.73 4.39
N PRO A 17 -13.25 4.69 4.42
CA PRO A 17 -12.48 4.43 3.22
C PRO A 17 -12.75 3.04 2.65
N VAL A 18 -12.53 2.85 1.35
CA VAL A 18 -12.72 1.56 0.66
C VAL A 18 -11.76 0.49 1.18
N ALA A 19 -10.56 0.91 1.55
CA ALA A 19 -9.54 0.10 2.18
C ALA A 19 -8.61 1.00 3.01
N ARG A 20 -7.94 0.41 3.99
CA ARG A 20 -6.82 1.02 4.71
C ARG A 20 -5.60 0.16 4.52
N VAL A 21 -4.45 0.79 4.32
CA VAL A 21 -3.18 0.07 4.36
C VAL A 21 -2.66 0.07 5.78
N THR A 22 -2.49 -1.11 6.35
CA THR A 22 -2.23 -1.30 7.80
C THR A 22 -0.82 -1.77 8.11
N GLY A 23 -0.08 -2.29 7.12
CA GLY A 23 1.29 -2.72 7.34
C GLY A 23 2.06 -2.98 6.05
N LEU A 24 3.39 -2.99 6.19
CA LEU A 24 4.32 -3.44 5.17
C LEU A 24 5.06 -4.69 5.64
N TYR A 25 5.32 -5.59 4.71
CA TYR A 25 5.89 -6.89 5.00
C TYR A 25 6.88 -7.29 3.92
N ARG A 26 7.90 -8.06 4.31
CA ARG A 26 8.76 -8.77 3.38
C ARG A 26 8.34 -10.22 3.28
N GLY A 27 8.44 -10.79 2.08
CA GLY A 27 8.29 -12.22 1.87
C GLY A 27 9.48 -13.00 2.41
N THR A 28 9.20 -14.11 3.09
CA THR A 28 10.19 -15.11 3.50
C THR A 28 9.66 -16.51 3.16
N PHE A 29 10.51 -17.53 3.24
CA PHE A 29 10.07 -18.91 3.07
C PHE A 29 9.00 -19.34 4.08
N ALA A 30 8.99 -18.73 5.28
CA ALA A 30 8.02 -19.01 6.34
C ALA A 30 6.75 -18.14 6.26
N GLY A 31 6.64 -17.24 5.27
CA GLY A 31 5.53 -16.31 5.12
C GLY A 31 5.94 -14.83 5.21
N LEU A 32 4.98 -13.97 5.53
CA LEU A 32 5.17 -12.52 5.62
C LEU A 32 5.72 -12.12 6.98
N VAL A 33 6.77 -11.30 6.98
CA VAL A 33 7.38 -10.73 8.19
C VAL A 33 7.29 -9.21 8.13
N PRO A 34 6.89 -8.52 9.23
CA PRO A 34 6.83 -7.06 9.24
C PRO A 34 8.14 -6.42 8.78
N LEU A 35 8.01 -5.50 7.84
CA LEU A 35 9.12 -4.72 7.30
C LEU A 35 9.21 -3.42 8.08
N THR A 36 10.27 -3.29 8.87
CA THR A 36 10.50 -2.15 9.78
C THR A 36 11.98 -1.77 9.77
N GLU A 37 12.34 -0.70 10.47
CA GLU A 37 13.74 -0.30 10.69
C GLU A 37 14.58 -1.39 11.39
N SER A 38 13.94 -2.15 12.28
CA SER A 38 14.60 -3.23 13.05
C SER A 38 14.77 -4.53 12.25
N THR A 39 14.09 -4.63 11.10
CA THR A 39 14.09 -5.80 10.22
C THR A 39 14.52 -5.40 8.79
N PRO A 40 15.78 -4.95 8.61
CA PRO A 40 16.22 -4.38 7.35
C PRO A 40 16.20 -5.39 6.19
N LEU A 41 16.02 -4.87 4.98
CA LEU A 41 16.25 -5.60 3.73
C LEU A 41 17.74 -5.56 3.37
N THR A 42 18.28 -6.67 2.88
CA THR A 42 19.60 -6.65 2.22
C THR A 42 19.49 -6.14 0.79
N GLN A 43 20.60 -5.69 0.20
CA GLN A 43 20.65 -5.28 -1.21
C GLN A 43 20.15 -6.36 -2.17
N ASP A 44 20.47 -7.63 -1.91
CA ASP A 44 19.97 -8.75 -2.73
C ASP A 44 18.46 -8.93 -2.58
N GLN A 45 17.93 -8.80 -1.36
CA GLN A 45 16.49 -8.89 -1.11
C GLN A 45 15.71 -7.78 -1.82
N VAL A 46 16.21 -6.55 -1.80
CA VAL A 46 15.61 -5.40 -2.50
C VAL A 46 15.51 -5.64 -4.01
N ARG A 47 16.46 -6.37 -4.60
CA ARG A 47 16.49 -6.65 -6.05
C ARG A 47 15.57 -7.79 -6.47
N ARG A 48 15.37 -8.77 -5.58
CA ARG A 48 14.71 -10.05 -5.93
C ARG A 48 13.32 -10.21 -5.36
N TYR A 49 13.01 -9.57 -4.24
CA TYR A 49 11.77 -9.82 -3.51
C TYR A 49 10.88 -8.59 -3.50
N PRO A 50 9.58 -8.77 -3.76
CA PRO A 50 8.62 -7.69 -3.62
C PRO A 50 8.38 -7.34 -2.15
N VAL A 51 7.95 -6.11 -1.92
CA VAL A 51 7.43 -5.64 -0.63
C VAL A 51 5.91 -5.79 -0.67
N PHE A 52 5.38 -6.47 0.34
CA PHE A 52 3.94 -6.66 0.49
C PHE A 52 3.36 -5.57 1.36
N TYR A 53 2.13 -5.19 1.07
CA TYR A 53 1.33 -4.29 1.88
C TYR A 53 -0.02 -4.93 2.19
N GLU A 54 -0.48 -4.75 3.42
CA GLU A 54 -1.75 -5.29 3.88
C GLU A 54 -2.87 -4.28 3.68
N LEU A 55 -3.94 -4.72 3.02
CA LEU A 55 -5.17 -3.97 2.87
C LEU A 55 -6.21 -4.50 3.86
N ASP A 56 -6.64 -3.67 4.81
CA ASP A 56 -7.89 -3.83 5.56
C ASP A 56 -9.05 -3.30 4.71
N LEU A 57 -9.89 -4.21 4.24
CA LEU A 57 -10.92 -3.97 3.24
C LEU A 57 -12.26 -3.64 3.90
N ASN A 58 -12.89 -2.58 3.44
CA ASN A 58 -14.22 -2.21 3.92
C ASN A 58 -15.31 -3.02 3.20
N HIS A 59 -16.06 -3.80 3.97
CA HIS A 59 -17.15 -4.65 3.47
C HIS A 59 -18.27 -3.86 2.78
N ALA A 60 -18.49 -2.60 3.15
CA ALA A 60 -19.47 -1.75 2.47
C ALA A 60 -19.12 -1.52 0.99
N TYR A 61 -17.85 -1.70 0.63
CA TYR A 61 -17.30 -1.53 -0.72
C TYR A 61 -16.86 -2.87 -1.33
N ALA A 62 -17.45 -3.99 -0.90
CA ALA A 62 -17.04 -5.34 -1.30
C ALA A 62 -17.07 -5.60 -2.82
N ASN A 63 -17.82 -4.81 -3.58
CA ASN A 63 -17.94 -4.91 -5.03
C ASN A 63 -17.12 -3.85 -5.79
N GLU A 64 -16.51 -2.90 -5.09
CA GLU A 64 -15.74 -1.83 -5.71
C GLU A 64 -14.31 -2.27 -5.99
N ASN A 65 -13.84 -1.97 -7.20
CA ASN A 65 -12.44 -2.12 -7.61
C ASN A 65 -11.60 -1.01 -6.98
N LEU A 66 -10.29 -1.22 -6.80
CA LEU A 66 -9.40 -0.27 -6.14
C LEU A 66 -8.39 0.31 -7.14
N ILE A 67 -8.10 1.60 -7.00
CA ILE A 67 -6.89 2.22 -7.51
C ILE A 67 -5.90 2.38 -6.36
N ILE A 68 -4.62 2.10 -6.60
CA ILE A 68 -3.56 2.19 -5.60
C ILE A 68 -2.39 3.03 -6.13
N ASP A 69 -1.96 4.04 -5.38
CA ASP A 69 -0.73 4.78 -5.63
C ASP A 69 0.27 4.56 -4.49
N LEU A 70 1.54 4.39 -4.85
CA LEU A 70 2.68 4.30 -3.94
C LEU A 70 3.44 5.64 -3.95
N ILE A 71 3.72 6.19 -2.78
CA ILE A 71 4.64 7.30 -2.59
C ILE A 71 5.85 6.72 -1.87
N TYR A 72 6.99 6.68 -2.56
CA TYR A 72 8.23 6.10 -2.03
C TYR A 72 9.24 7.23 -1.84
N ASP A 73 9.69 7.45 -0.60
CA ASP A 73 10.50 8.62 -0.24
C ASP A 73 9.88 9.92 -0.76
N ASN A 74 10.70 10.79 -1.34
CA ASN A 74 10.27 12.05 -1.94
C ASN A 74 9.99 11.90 -3.44
N LEU A 75 9.70 10.68 -3.92
CA LEU A 75 9.35 10.45 -5.31
C LEU A 75 7.93 10.92 -5.63
N SER A 76 7.73 11.28 -6.89
CA SER A 76 6.37 11.45 -7.42
C SER A 76 5.56 10.15 -7.24
N PRO A 77 4.25 10.23 -6.96
CA PRO A 77 3.42 9.05 -6.77
C PRO A 77 3.52 8.08 -7.95
N ILE A 78 3.82 6.82 -7.65
CA ILE A 78 3.92 5.72 -8.58
C ILE A 78 2.56 5.03 -8.64
N ARG A 79 1.99 4.99 -9.83
CA ARG A 79 0.75 4.25 -10.12
C ARG A 79 1.01 2.74 -10.03
N LEU A 80 0.45 2.09 -9.01
CA LEU A 80 0.39 0.62 -8.95
C LEU A 80 -0.79 0.08 -9.78
N GLN A 81 -0.80 -1.24 -9.99
CA GLN A 81 -1.88 -1.94 -10.69
C GLN A 81 -3.23 -1.66 -10.03
N ASP A 82 -4.27 -1.47 -10.85
CA ASP A 82 -5.65 -1.42 -10.36
C ASP A 82 -6.06 -2.82 -9.88
N LEU A 83 -6.66 -2.93 -8.70
CA LEU A 83 -7.10 -4.21 -8.15
C LEU A 83 -8.58 -4.42 -8.44
N TYR A 84 -8.90 -5.45 -9.22
CA TYR A 84 -10.28 -5.75 -9.58
C TYR A 84 -10.87 -6.82 -8.67
N ARG A 85 -12.11 -6.59 -8.23
CA ARG A 85 -12.85 -7.49 -7.34
C ARG A 85 -13.24 -8.77 -8.07
N GLY A 86 -12.95 -9.89 -7.43
CA GLY A 86 -13.20 -11.23 -7.95
C GLY A 86 -12.10 -11.75 -8.89
N THR A 87 -11.08 -10.94 -9.22
CA THR A 87 -9.90 -11.37 -9.98
C THR A 87 -8.65 -11.21 -9.13
N ASP A 88 -8.20 -9.98 -8.91
CA ASP A 88 -6.99 -9.67 -8.13
C ASP A 88 -7.30 -9.66 -6.64
N LEU A 89 -8.54 -9.29 -6.28
CA LEU A 89 -9.00 -9.14 -4.92
C LEU A 89 -10.26 -10.00 -4.67
N PRO A 90 -10.16 -11.10 -3.91
CA PRO A 90 -11.30 -11.97 -3.65
C PRO A 90 -12.45 -11.24 -2.94
N ARG A 91 -13.68 -11.68 -3.22
CA ARG A 91 -14.90 -11.13 -2.59
C ARG A 91 -15.05 -11.64 -1.16
N GLY A 92 -15.57 -10.78 -0.28
CA GLY A 92 -15.87 -11.14 1.12
C GLY A 92 -14.65 -11.30 2.02
N VAL A 93 -13.43 -11.10 1.50
CA VAL A 93 -12.21 -11.11 2.30
C VAL A 93 -12.07 -9.80 3.06
N ARG A 94 -11.67 -9.89 4.33
CA ARG A 94 -11.43 -8.73 5.19
C ARG A 94 -10.04 -8.12 4.98
N PHE A 95 -9.03 -8.98 4.79
CA PHE A 95 -7.63 -8.56 4.64
C PHE A 95 -7.00 -9.22 3.43
N TRP A 96 -6.29 -8.45 2.61
CA TRP A 96 -5.60 -8.97 1.44
C TRP A 96 -4.19 -8.41 1.33
N PRO A 97 -3.16 -9.26 1.22
CA PRO A 97 -1.82 -8.81 0.87
C PRO A 97 -1.70 -8.61 -0.64
N ASP A 98 -1.26 -7.43 -1.04
CA ASP A 98 -0.77 -7.17 -2.40
C ASP A 98 0.68 -6.65 -2.31
N TRP A 99 1.33 -6.36 -3.43
CA TRP A 99 2.76 -6.09 -3.42
C TRP A 99 3.21 -5.05 -4.45
N PHE A 100 4.42 -4.52 -4.22
CA PHE A 100 5.15 -3.69 -5.17
C PHE A 100 6.65 -4.00 -5.11
N ASN A 101 7.39 -3.63 -6.16
CA ASN A 101 8.85 -3.68 -6.15
C ASN A 101 9.40 -2.31 -5.79
N ILE A 102 10.48 -2.28 -4.99
CA ILE A 102 11.23 -1.04 -4.78
C ILE A 102 11.74 -0.55 -6.15
N PRO A 103 11.50 0.71 -6.52
CA PRO A 103 11.81 1.18 -7.87
C PRO A 103 13.29 0.99 -8.25
N PRO A 104 13.60 0.68 -9.52
CA PRO A 104 14.98 0.47 -9.97
C PRO A 104 15.80 1.76 -10.03
N TYR A 105 17.11 1.62 -10.26
CA TYR A 105 18.09 2.71 -10.26
C TYR A 105 17.94 3.72 -11.42
N ASP A 106 17.19 3.37 -12.45
CA ASP A 106 17.23 4.10 -13.72
C ASP A 106 16.38 5.37 -13.61
N GLU A 107 17.09 6.51 -13.46
CA GLU A 107 16.63 7.88 -13.73
C GLU A 107 15.44 8.39 -12.90
N MET A 108 15.31 7.94 -11.66
CA MET A 108 14.32 8.51 -10.76
C MET A 108 14.76 9.86 -10.20
N HIS A 109 13.86 10.83 -10.26
CA HIS A 109 14.03 12.15 -9.67
C HIS A 109 13.00 12.36 -8.56
N ASP A 110 13.40 13.04 -7.49
CA ASP A 110 12.46 13.52 -6.48
C ASP A 110 11.56 14.63 -7.02
N ILE A 111 10.62 15.10 -6.20
CA ILE A 111 9.73 16.22 -6.53
C ILE A 111 10.47 17.53 -6.88
N ASP A 112 11.73 17.68 -6.46
CA ASP A 112 12.58 18.85 -6.75
C ASP A 112 13.44 18.65 -8.01
N GLY A 113 13.32 17.50 -8.68
CA GLY A 113 14.09 17.17 -9.89
C GLY A 113 15.51 16.70 -9.60
N ARG A 114 15.84 16.29 -8.37
CA ARG A 114 17.15 15.72 -8.03
C ARG A 114 17.14 14.21 -8.22
N ARG A 115 18.23 13.67 -8.77
CA ARG A 115 18.40 12.23 -8.91
C ARG A 115 18.39 11.56 -7.54
N VAL A 116 17.59 10.52 -7.40
CA VAL A 116 17.52 9.70 -6.17
C VAL A 116 17.87 8.25 -6.46
N TYR A 117 18.18 7.52 -5.38
CA TYR A 117 18.60 6.12 -5.43
C TYR A 117 17.67 5.29 -4.54
N PRO A 118 16.51 4.83 -5.06
CA PRO A 118 15.48 4.19 -4.25
C PRO A 118 15.93 2.90 -3.56
N ARG A 119 16.97 2.26 -4.09
CA ARG A 119 17.56 1.01 -3.57
C ARG A 119 18.86 1.22 -2.79
N ALA A 120 19.29 2.46 -2.58
CA ALA A 120 20.51 2.72 -1.80
C ALA A 120 20.33 2.21 -0.35
N PRO A 121 21.42 1.84 0.34
CA PRO A 121 21.36 1.64 1.78
C PRO A 121 20.88 2.89 2.52
N GLY A 122 20.06 2.71 3.55
CA GLY A 122 19.50 3.83 4.30
C GLY A 122 18.11 3.58 4.84
N LEU A 123 17.53 4.63 5.42
CA LEU A 123 16.13 4.66 5.84
C LEU A 123 15.27 5.10 4.65
N HIS A 124 14.21 4.35 4.40
CA HIS A 124 13.22 4.64 3.37
C HIS A 124 11.83 4.78 3.98
N THR A 125 11.01 5.56 3.31
CA THR A 125 9.64 5.87 3.68
C THR A 125 8.69 5.45 2.57
N VAL A 126 7.54 4.93 2.97
CA VAL A 126 6.48 4.53 2.05
C VAL A 126 5.13 5.01 2.58
N GLN A 127 4.36 5.64 1.71
CA GLN A 127 2.94 5.84 1.90
C GLN A 127 2.18 5.22 0.73
N ILE A 128 1.01 4.67 1.01
CA ILE A 128 0.15 4.07 0.00
C ILE A 128 -1.22 4.75 0.09
N ARG A 129 -1.74 5.13 -1.08
CA ARG A 129 -3.08 5.68 -1.22
C ARG A 129 -3.97 4.66 -1.90
N ALA A 130 -5.18 4.50 -1.39
CA ALA A 130 -6.19 3.60 -1.95
C ALA A 130 -7.50 4.35 -2.14
N ALA A 131 -8.23 4.09 -3.22
CA ALA A 131 -9.56 4.65 -3.45
C ALA A 131 -10.37 3.76 -4.40
N CYS A 132 -11.66 4.05 -4.54
CA CYS A 132 -12.51 3.34 -5.50
C CYS A 132 -12.07 3.64 -6.94
N ARG A 133 -12.02 2.62 -7.78
CA ARG A 133 -11.82 2.76 -9.21
C ARG A 133 -13.17 3.00 -9.90
N LYS A 134 -13.47 4.25 -10.22
CA LYS A 134 -14.69 4.60 -10.98
C LYS A 134 -14.46 4.47 -12.49
N LEU A 135 -15.41 3.84 -13.19
CA LEU A 135 -15.39 3.75 -14.66
C LEU A 135 -15.30 5.14 -15.32
N ALA A 136 -15.95 6.15 -14.73
CA ALA A 136 -15.91 7.54 -15.20
C ALA A 136 -14.53 8.22 -15.09
N GLN A 137 -13.55 7.60 -14.42
CA GLN A 137 -12.19 8.12 -14.24
C GLN A 137 -11.16 7.46 -15.18
N ILE A 138 -11.58 6.57 -16.08
CA ILE A 138 -10.70 6.00 -17.09
C ILE A 138 -10.15 7.13 -17.97
N GLY A 139 -8.82 7.28 -18.01
CA GLY A 139 -8.12 8.32 -18.78
C GLY A 139 -8.01 9.68 -18.09
N ARG A 140 -8.48 9.81 -16.83
CA ARG A 140 -8.34 11.03 -16.02
C ARG A 140 -7.35 10.84 -14.88
N SER A 141 -7.00 11.93 -14.21
CA SER A 141 -6.25 11.89 -12.95
C SER A 141 -6.97 11.00 -11.93
N ARG A 142 -6.22 10.16 -11.23
CA ARG A 142 -6.72 9.32 -10.14
C ARG A 142 -7.20 10.19 -8.98
N ASP A 143 -8.33 9.81 -8.39
CA ASP A 143 -9.02 10.55 -7.33
C ASP A 143 -8.95 9.78 -6.01
N PHE A 144 -8.21 10.31 -5.05
CA PHE A 144 -8.05 9.73 -3.71
C PHE A 144 -8.80 10.54 -2.63
N SER A 145 -9.81 11.31 -3.04
CA SER A 145 -10.68 12.05 -2.11
C SER A 145 -11.52 11.12 -1.23
N LEU A 146 -11.96 11.61 -0.07
CA LEU A 146 -12.80 10.85 0.86
C LEU A 146 -14.14 10.45 0.21
N GLU A 147 -14.67 11.31 -0.66
CA GLU A 147 -15.89 11.12 -1.45
C GLU A 147 -15.74 9.95 -2.44
N ASN A 148 -14.52 9.61 -2.84
CA ASN A 148 -14.20 8.43 -3.64
C ASN A 148 -13.76 7.23 -2.79
N GLY A 149 -14.05 7.24 -1.48
CA GLY A 149 -13.61 6.21 -0.55
C GLY A 149 -12.09 6.21 -0.33
N GLY A 150 -11.44 7.34 -0.61
CA GLY A 150 -10.00 7.49 -0.54
C GLY A 150 -9.43 7.35 0.87
N SER A 151 -8.23 6.80 0.95
CA SER A 151 -7.39 6.79 2.14
C SER A 151 -5.93 6.95 1.77
N THR A 152 -5.17 7.53 2.69
CA THR A 152 -3.70 7.53 2.67
C THR A 152 -3.23 6.84 3.93
N SER A 153 -2.29 5.91 3.79
CA SER A 153 -1.70 5.20 4.90
C SER A 153 -0.88 6.14 5.82
N PRO A 154 -0.60 5.71 7.06
CA PRO A 154 0.55 6.24 7.80
C PRO A 154 1.83 6.15 6.95
N VAL A 155 2.82 6.98 7.28
CA VAL A 155 4.16 6.82 6.75
C VAL A 155 4.77 5.58 7.39
N PHE A 156 5.07 4.57 6.57
CA PHE A 156 5.84 3.42 6.99
C PHE A 156 7.32 3.68 6.77
N THR A 157 8.15 3.32 7.75
CA THR A 157 9.61 3.41 7.64
C THR A 157 10.24 2.02 7.65
N PHE A 158 11.21 1.81 6.77
CA PHE A 158 12.01 0.59 6.75
C PHE A 158 13.44 0.88 6.34
N ARG A 159 14.33 -0.06 6.64
CA ARG A 159 15.76 0.11 6.38
C ARG A 159 16.25 -0.83 5.29
N ILE A 160 17.07 -0.31 4.38
CA ILE A 160 17.93 -1.12 3.51
C ILE A 160 19.33 -1.12 4.14
N ALA A 161 19.86 -2.32 4.39
CA ALA A 161 21.18 -2.51 4.98
C ALA A 161 22.29 -2.10 4.01
N GLU A 162 23.39 -1.59 4.55
CA GLU A 162 24.65 -1.46 3.82
C GLU A 162 25.15 -2.85 3.42
N GLU A 163 25.73 -2.97 2.23
CA GLU A 163 26.47 -4.18 1.87
C GLU A 163 27.65 -4.30 2.85
N THR A 164 27.57 -5.22 3.80
CA THR A 164 28.79 -5.74 4.42
C THR A 164 29.58 -6.39 3.30
N ASN A 165 30.69 -5.76 2.90
CA ASN A 165 31.73 -6.41 2.12
C ASN A 165 32.07 -7.74 2.83
N VAL A 166 31.64 -8.86 2.25
CA VAL A 166 32.13 -10.19 2.62
C VAL A 166 33.38 -10.47 1.81
#